data_AF-A0ABD1Q4J4-F1
#
_entry.id   AF-A0ABD1Q4J4-F1
#
_cell.length_a   1.000
_cell.length_b   1.000
_cell.length_c   1.000
_cell.angle_alpha   90.00
_cell.angle_beta   90.00
_cell.angle_gamma   90.00
#
_symmetry.space_group_name_H-M   'P 1'
#
loop_
_entity.id
_entity.type
_entity.pdbx_description
1 polymer ?
#
loop_
_entity_poly.entity_id
_entity_poly.type
_entity_poly.pdbx_seq_one_letter_code
_entity_poly.pdbx_strand_id
1 'polypeptide(L)'
;MIWAFAQPNKPSNLRLWLKSYKTPEEYDRALREGSKNGGVDAIIEEIPYLKLFLAVYPHEYTMIDSSETTNGFGFAFPKGSPLVQEMSSEIAKLREEGILLEIEKKWFRSQTSPLSLDTEPPTTKTLDINNFSRLFLIYAICELVALLLFLVFVLCEKMSIKNYILRKLAGGKLLSIFRYLFPRMANTVGGINAR
;
A
#
# COMPACT_ATOMS: atom_id res chain seq x y z
N MET A 1 -17.27 30.12 11.65
CA MET A 1 -18.37 29.15 11.90
C MET A 1 -18.23 28.10 10.83
N ILE A 2 -17.50 27.02 11.11
CA ILE A 2 -17.08 26.10 10.08
C ILE A 2 -17.30 24.65 10.56
N TRP A 3 -17.44 23.75 9.58
CA TRP A 3 -18.42 22.67 9.51
C TRP A 3 -17.72 21.30 9.47
N ALA A 4 -18.32 20.27 10.03
CA ALA A 4 -17.81 18.90 9.93
C ALA A 4 -18.91 17.97 9.42
N PHE A 5 -18.57 17.04 8.52
CA PHE A 5 -19.52 16.07 7.96
C PHE A 5 -19.31 14.70 8.60
N ALA A 6 -20.42 14.07 9.01
CA ALA A 6 -20.49 12.68 9.42
C ALA A 6 -21.65 12.02 8.66
N GLN A 7 -21.47 10.83 8.07
CA GLN A 7 -22.52 9.97 7.49
C GLN A 7 -22.13 8.51 7.78
N PRO A 8 -23.01 7.66 8.36
CA PRO A 8 -24.10 7.09 7.57
C PRO A 8 -25.36 6.77 8.41
N ASN A 9 -26.32 7.67 8.46
CA ASN A 9 -27.75 7.42 8.71
C ASN A 9 -28.45 8.76 8.73
N LYS A 10 -29.44 8.99 7.86
CA LYS A 10 -30.00 10.32 7.57
C LYS A 10 -31.24 10.66 8.40
N PRO A 11 -31.16 11.31 9.59
CA PRO A 11 -32.31 11.93 10.21
C PRO A 11 -32.75 13.19 9.45
N SER A 12 -34.06 13.44 9.46
CA SER A 12 -34.79 14.46 8.69
C SER A 12 -34.50 15.91 9.06
N ASN A 13 -33.61 16.19 10.03
CA ASN A 13 -33.32 17.53 10.51
C ASN A 13 -31.83 17.91 10.39
N LEU A 14 -31.53 18.89 9.52
CA LEU A 14 -30.17 19.38 9.25
C LEU A 14 -29.45 19.96 10.48
N ARG A 15 -30.19 20.42 11.50
CA ARG A 15 -29.63 20.99 12.74
C ARG A 15 -28.91 19.99 13.63
N LEU A 16 -29.15 18.68 13.49
CA LEU A 16 -28.55 17.65 14.34
C LEU A 16 -27.14 17.21 13.89
N TRP A 17 -26.69 17.64 12.71
CA TRP A 17 -25.43 17.19 12.09
C TRP A 17 -24.24 18.10 12.38
N LEU A 18 -24.49 19.27 12.96
CA LEU A 18 -23.50 20.32 13.10
C LEU A 18 -23.02 20.40 14.53
N LYS A 19 -21.90 19.74 14.79
CA LYS A 19 -21.18 19.85 16.06
C LYS A 19 -20.10 20.91 15.91
N SER A 20 -20.06 21.85 16.86
CA SER A 20 -18.99 22.82 16.97
C SER A 20 -17.92 22.26 17.89
N TYR A 21 -16.69 22.24 17.39
CA TYR A 21 -15.50 21.93 18.16
C TYR A 21 -14.68 23.22 18.26
N LYS A 22 -13.98 23.45 19.37
CA LYS A 22 -13.29 24.71 19.66
C LYS A 22 -11.80 24.57 19.90
N THR A 23 -11.32 23.38 20.23
CA THR A 23 -9.91 23.15 20.59
C THR A 23 -9.28 22.08 19.69
N PRO A 24 -7.95 22.10 19.50
CA PRO A 24 -7.23 21.05 18.77
C PRO A 24 -7.50 19.64 19.30
N GLU A 25 -7.68 19.46 20.61
CA GLU A 25 -7.96 18.17 21.23
C GLU A 25 -9.38 17.68 20.94
N GLU A 26 -10.35 18.59 20.81
CA GLU A 26 -11.68 18.24 20.34
C GLU A 26 -11.68 17.81 18.88
N TYR A 27 -10.85 18.45 18.05
CA TYR A 27 -10.65 18.06 16.65
C TYR A 27 -10.06 16.65 16.54
N ASP A 28 -8.95 16.38 17.25
CA ASP A 28 -8.30 15.06 17.26
C ASP A 28 -9.28 13.96 17.70
N ARG A 29 -9.96 14.16 18.83
CA ARG A 29 -10.96 13.20 19.33
C ARG A 29 -12.07 12.93 18.31
N ALA A 30 -12.66 13.97 17.74
CA ALA A 30 -13.74 13.81 16.77
C ALA A 30 -13.28 13.09 15.50
N LEU A 31 -12.08 13.40 15.01
CA LEU A 31 -11.50 12.74 13.83
C LEU A 31 -11.11 11.28 14.11
N ARG A 32 -10.59 10.97 15.30
CA ARG A 32 -10.25 9.59 15.71
C ARG A 32 -11.47 8.70 15.86
N GLU A 33 -12.54 9.22 16.43
CA GLU A 33 -13.79 8.50 16.58
C GLU A 33 -14.38 8.16 15.19
N GLY A 34 -14.25 9.09 14.23
CA GLY A 34 -14.79 8.94 12.88
C GLY A 34 -16.31 8.95 12.85
N SER A 35 -16.90 9.16 11.67
CA SER A 35 -18.35 9.35 11.54
C SER A 35 -19.19 8.15 12.03
N LYS A 36 -18.63 6.93 11.94
CA LYS A 36 -19.30 5.69 12.36
C LYS A 36 -19.45 5.55 13.87
N ASN A 37 -18.59 6.19 14.66
CA ASN A 37 -18.63 6.13 16.12
C ASN A 37 -19.08 7.45 16.77
N GLY A 38 -19.75 8.32 16.00
CA GLY A 38 -20.30 9.59 16.49
C GLY A 38 -19.36 10.80 16.42
N GLY A 39 -18.16 10.60 15.86
CA GLY A 39 -17.19 11.63 15.49
C GLY A 39 -17.41 12.18 14.08
N VAL A 40 -16.34 12.58 13.39
CA VAL A 40 -16.38 13.21 12.05
C VAL A 40 -15.25 12.67 11.16
N ASP A 41 -15.45 12.67 9.85
CA ASP A 41 -14.41 12.22 8.90
C ASP A 41 -13.56 13.38 8.38
N ALA A 42 -14.05 14.62 8.50
CA ALA A 42 -13.35 15.83 8.09
C ALA A 42 -13.81 17.04 8.90
N ILE A 43 -12.90 17.99 9.09
CA ILE A 43 -13.16 19.30 9.69
C ILE A 43 -12.87 20.35 8.64
N ILE A 44 -13.83 21.25 8.45
CA ILE A 44 -13.65 22.46 7.66
C ILE A 44 -13.47 23.59 8.68
N GLU A 45 -12.40 24.37 8.57
CA GLU A 45 -12.12 25.55 9.40
C GLU A 45 -11.22 26.54 8.65
N GLU A 46 -10.99 27.75 9.19
CA GLU A 46 -10.09 28.73 8.57
C GLU A 46 -8.66 28.19 8.61
N ILE A 47 -7.91 28.42 7.53
CA ILE A 47 -6.54 27.92 7.33
C ILE A 47 -5.62 28.13 8.55
N PRO A 48 -5.56 29.30 9.22
CA PRO A 48 -4.64 29.44 10.36
C PRO A 48 -5.00 28.56 11.57
N TYR A 49 -6.27 28.23 11.78
CA TYR A 49 -6.65 27.28 12.84
C TYR A 49 -6.27 25.84 12.47
N LEU A 50 -6.42 25.48 11.18
CA LEU A 50 -5.97 24.18 10.68
C LEU A 50 -4.44 24.05 10.72
N LYS A 51 -3.69 25.11 10.37
CA LYS A 51 -2.23 25.16 10.52
C LYS A 51 -1.80 24.94 11.97
N LEU A 52 -2.51 25.54 12.93
CA LEU A 52 -2.25 25.32 14.37
C LEU A 52 -2.58 23.88 14.81
N PHE A 53 -3.68 23.31 14.32
CA PHE A 53 -4.05 21.92 14.62
C PHE A 53 -3.03 20.91 14.07
N LEU A 54 -2.66 21.06 12.79
CA LEU A 54 -1.65 20.21 12.14
C LEU A 54 -0.28 20.33 12.80
N ALA A 55 -0.02 21.46 13.44
CA ALA A 55 1.19 21.64 14.19
C ALA A 55 1.25 20.83 15.50
N VAL A 56 0.10 20.62 16.12
CA VAL A 56 -0.01 19.76 17.31
C VAL A 56 -0.02 18.28 16.92
N TYR A 57 -0.59 17.94 15.76
CA TYR A 57 -0.74 16.56 15.25
C TYR A 57 -0.19 16.39 13.82
N PRO A 58 1.12 16.53 13.62
CA PRO A 58 1.72 16.63 12.29
C PRO A 58 1.78 15.34 11.48
N HIS A 59 1.63 14.18 12.11
CA HIS A 59 1.79 12.88 11.45
C HIS A 59 0.46 12.12 11.30
N GLU A 60 -0.58 12.61 11.95
CA GLU A 60 -1.89 11.98 12.05
C GLU A 60 -2.88 12.54 11.02
N TYR A 61 -2.73 13.82 10.67
CA TYR A 61 -3.69 14.54 9.84
C TYR A 61 -3.01 15.31 8.72
N THR A 62 -3.79 15.62 7.69
CA THR A 62 -3.38 16.49 6.59
C THR A 62 -4.54 17.40 6.22
N MET A 63 -4.21 18.57 5.67
CA MET A 63 -5.18 19.48 5.09
C MET A 63 -5.11 19.34 3.57
N ILE A 64 -6.26 19.23 2.93
CA ILE A 64 -6.36 19.33 1.47
C ILE A 64 -6.20 20.81 1.12
N ASP A 65 -5.22 21.12 0.27
CA ASP A 65 -4.98 22.49 -0.15
C ASP A 65 -6.21 23.06 -0.88
N SER A 66 -6.75 24.15 -0.36
CA SER A 66 -7.81 24.92 -1.00
C SER A 66 -7.18 26.17 -1.60
N SER A 67 -6.68 26.08 -2.83
CA SER A 67 -5.94 27.15 -3.50
C SER A 67 -6.76 28.45 -3.73
N GLU A 68 -8.06 28.43 -3.42
CA GLU A 68 -9.01 29.49 -3.73
C GLU A 68 -9.71 30.00 -2.47
N THR A 69 -9.00 30.73 -1.60
CA THR A 69 -9.67 31.48 -0.53
C THR A 69 -9.25 32.94 -0.57
N THR A 70 -10.18 33.82 -0.98
CA THR A 70 -10.05 35.29 -0.90
C THR A 70 -10.44 35.84 0.47
N ASN A 71 -10.72 34.98 1.45
CA ASN A 71 -11.07 35.37 2.82
C ASN A 71 -9.83 35.65 3.68
N GLY A 72 -9.99 36.51 4.68
CA GLY A 72 -8.92 36.86 5.61
C GLY A 72 -9.41 37.59 6.86
N PHE A 73 -8.53 37.71 7.85
CA PHE A 73 -8.78 38.49 9.06
C PHE A 73 -8.54 39.98 8.82
N GLY A 74 -9.24 40.82 9.58
CA GLY A 74 -9.11 42.27 9.49
C GLY A 74 -9.38 42.96 10.82
N PHE A 75 -8.93 44.21 10.92
CA PHE A 75 -9.22 45.08 12.05
C PHE A 75 -10.52 45.85 11.78
N ALA A 76 -11.44 45.85 12.74
CA ALA A 76 -12.72 46.54 12.63
C ALA A 76 -12.72 47.82 13.47
N PHE A 77 -13.24 48.90 12.90
CA PHE A 77 -13.39 50.19 13.56
C PHE A 77 -14.82 50.73 13.38
N PRO A 78 -15.30 51.62 14.26
CA PRO A 78 -16.57 52.31 14.05
C PRO A 78 -16.60 53.04 12.72
N LYS A 79 -17.77 53.08 12.08
CA LYS A 79 -17.96 53.77 10.80
C LYS A 79 -17.60 55.25 10.93
N GLY A 80 -16.76 55.75 10.02
CA GLY A 80 -16.27 57.13 10.05
C GLY A 80 -15.04 57.36 10.92
N SER A 81 -14.48 56.31 11.54
CA SER A 81 -13.24 56.43 12.32
C SER A 81 -12.06 56.85 11.41
N PRO A 82 -11.29 57.89 11.78
CA PRO A 82 -10.11 58.29 11.02
C PRO A 82 -9.00 57.22 11.06
N LEU A 83 -9.04 56.32 12.05
CA LEU A 83 -8.04 55.26 12.24
C LEU A 83 -8.04 54.22 11.12
N VAL A 84 -9.13 54.08 10.36
CA VAL A 84 -9.23 53.09 9.28
C VAL A 84 -8.16 53.30 8.23
N GLN A 85 -7.94 54.55 7.81
CA GLN A 85 -6.98 54.88 6.77
C GLN A 85 -5.54 54.70 7.26
N GLU A 86 -5.27 55.15 8.48
CA GLU A 86 -3.95 55.02 9.11
C GLU A 86 -3.56 53.54 9.28
N MET A 87 -4.43 52.74 9.90
CA MET A 87 -4.19 51.31 10.12
C MET A 87 -4.04 50.54 8.79
N SER A 88 -4.92 50.80 7.81
CA SER A 88 -4.84 50.09 6.52
C SER A 88 -3.54 50.41 5.77
N SER A 89 -3.08 51.67 5.85
CA SER A 89 -1.82 52.10 5.24
C SER A 89 -0.62 51.44 5.90
N GLU A 90 -0.63 51.32 7.24
CA GLU A 90 0.45 50.67 7.96
C GLU A 90 0.50 49.16 7.70
N ILE A 91 -0.66 48.49 7.66
CA ILE A 91 -0.74 47.07 7.27
C ILE A 91 -0.21 46.86 5.84
N ALA A 92 -0.49 47.78 4.92
CA ALA A 92 0.03 47.71 3.56
C ALA A 92 1.56 47.77 3.53
N LYS A 93 2.18 48.69 4.28
CA LYS A 93 3.65 48.75 4.41
C LYS A 93 4.22 47.48 5.02
N LEU A 94 3.67 47.00 6.13
CA LEU A 94 4.13 45.75 6.79
C LEU A 94 4.05 44.54 5.85
N ARG A 95 3.09 44.52 4.92
CA ARG A 95 2.96 43.49 3.90
C ARG A 95 4.02 43.64 2.80
N GLU A 96 4.21 44.86 2.28
CA GLU A 96 5.22 45.16 1.25
C GLU A 96 6.64 44.91 1.74
N GLU A 97 6.92 45.21 3.00
CA GLU A 97 8.20 44.96 3.67
C GLU A 97 8.41 43.48 4.05
N GLY A 98 7.38 42.63 3.91
CA GLY A 98 7.44 41.22 4.25
C GLY A 98 7.37 40.89 5.74
N ILE A 99 7.21 41.89 6.61
CA ILE A 99 7.15 41.72 8.07
C ILE A 99 5.97 40.83 8.48
N LEU A 100 4.81 40.96 7.82
CA LEU A 100 3.66 40.08 8.11
C LEU A 100 4.00 38.59 7.91
N LEU A 101 4.80 38.28 6.90
CA LEU A 101 5.26 36.92 6.60
C LEU A 101 6.31 36.45 7.61
N GLU A 102 7.16 37.35 8.11
CA GLU A 102 8.08 37.03 9.22
C GLU A 102 7.32 36.72 10.50
N ILE A 103 6.27 37.48 10.82
CA ILE A 103 5.37 37.24 11.95
C ILE A 103 4.68 35.89 11.77
N GLU A 104 4.10 35.60 10.60
CA GLU A 104 3.48 34.30 10.30
C GLU A 104 4.49 33.16 10.53
N LYS A 105 5.68 33.25 9.93
CA LYS A 105 6.73 32.25 10.15
C LYS A 105 7.07 32.15 11.64
N LYS A 106 7.27 33.24 12.36
CA LYS A 106 7.65 33.19 13.78
C LYS A 106 6.63 32.45 14.64
N TRP A 107 5.34 32.66 14.41
CA TRP A 107 4.28 32.06 15.22
C TRP A 107 3.90 30.63 14.79
N PHE A 108 4.11 30.25 13.52
CA PHE A 108 3.73 28.94 13.00
C PHE A 108 4.91 27.98 12.73
N ARG A 109 6.16 28.43 12.70
CA ARG A 109 7.37 27.62 12.36
C ARG A 109 7.85 26.69 13.45
N SER A 110 7.50 26.90 14.72
CA SER A 110 7.86 25.98 15.82
C SER A 110 7.00 24.72 15.88
N GLN A 111 6.07 24.60 14.94
CA GLN A 111 4.86 23.83 15.10
C GLN A 111 4.60 23.02 13.82
N THR A 112 5.06 23.50 12.66
CA THR A 112 5.21 22.68 11.46
C THR A 112 6.36 21.66 11.61
N SER A 113 6.04 20.40 11.88
CA SER A 113 6.66 19.30 11.13
C SER A 113 6.62 19.66 9.64
N PRO A 114 7.59 19.28 8.80
CA PRO A 114 7.67 19.79 7.44
C PRO A 114 6.43 19.37 6.64
N LEU A 115 5.40 20.21 6.67
CA LEU A 115 4.41 20.31 5.63
C LEU A 115 5.21 20.90 4.47
N SER A 116 5.77 20.00 3.67
CA SER A 116 6.48 20.30 2.45
C SER A 116 5.58 21.17 1.57
N LEU A 117 5.81 22.47 1.65
CA LEU A 117 5.45 23.49 0.69
C LEU A 117 6.44 23.49 -0.49
N ASP A 118 7.10 22.34 -0.71
CA ASP A 118 7.76 22.06 -1.96
C ASP A 118 6.81 21.16 -2.75
N THR A 119 6.54 21.60 -3.96
CA THR A 119 6.14 20.81 -5.12
C THR A 119 7.12 19.64 -5.29
N GLU A 120 7.10 18.69 -4.37
CA GLU A 120 7.51 17.33 -4.64
C GLU A 120 6.21 16.59 -4.95
N PRO A 121 6.12 15.88 -6.09
CA PRO A 121 4.96 15.05 -6.36
C PRO A 121 4.73 14.18 -5.13
N PRO A 122 3.46 13.85 -4.78
CA PRO A 122 3.18 13.00 -3.63
C PRO A 122 4.19 11.87 -3.71
N THR A 123 4.99 11.69 -2.66
CA THR A 123 5.82 10.50 -2.55
C THR A 123 4.81 9.40 -2.65
N THR A 124 4.65 8.92 -3.89
CA THR A 124 3.84 7.77 -4.20
C THR A 124 4.33 6.80 -3.16
N LYS A 125 3.42 6.27 -2.36
CA LYS A 125 3.73 5.06 -1.59
C LYS A 125 4.06 4.06 -2.67
N THR A 126 5.31 4.11 -3.14
CA THR A 126 5.89 3.30 -4.17
C THR A 126 5.62 1.94 -3.63
N LEU A 127 4.79 1.19 -4.35
CA LEU A 127 4.33 -0.11 -3.90
C LEU A 127 5.59 -0.90 -3.53
N ASP A 128 5.79 -1.03 -2.22
CA ASP A 128 7.02 -1.61 -1.69
C ASP A 128 7.12 -3.03 -2.26
N ILE A 129 8.30 -3.39 -2.76
CA ILE A 129 8.57 -4.72 -3.32
C ILE A 129 8.22 -5.80 -2.28
N ASN A 130 8.25 -5.46 -0.99
CA ASN A 130 7.76 -6.29 0.10
C ASN A 130 6.27 -6.67 -0.01
N ASN A 131 5.40 -5.76 -0.48
CA ASN A 131 3.98 -6.07 -0.71
C ASN A 131 3.77 -7.05 -1.87
N PHE A 132 4.66 -7.05 -2.85
CA PHE A 132 4.64 -7.98 -3.98
C PHE A 132 5.41 -9.28 -3.74
N SER A 133 6.13 -9.40 -2.61
CA SER A 133 6.86 -10.62 -2.23
C SER A 133 5.99 -11.88 -2.32
N ARG A 134 4.71 -11.78 -1.94
CA ARG A 134 3.73 -12.87 -2.04
C ARG A 134 3.48 -13.33 -3.48
N LEU A 135 3.51 -12.43 -4.45
CA LEU A 135 3.30 -12.76 -5.87
C LEU A 135 4.52 -13.51 -6.43
N PHE A 136 5.73 -13.07 -6.09
CA PHE A 136 6.97 -13.74 -6.51
C PHE A 136 7.07 -15.16 -5.92
N LEU A 137 6.62 -15.37 -4.69
CA LEU A 137 6.59 -16.70 -4.06
C LEU A 137 5.70 -17.68 -4.85
N ILE A 138 4.51 -17.23 -5.30
CA ILE A 138 3.59 -18.08 -6.07
C ILE A 138 4.22 -18.46 -7.42
N TYR A 139 4.82 -17.49 -8.12
CA TYR A 139 5.49 -17.74 -9.40
C TYR A 139 6.63 -18.76 -9.25
N ALA A 140 7.48 -18.60 -8.23
CA ALA A 140 8.59 -19.53 -7.97
C ALA A 140 8.12 -20.96 -7.67
N ILE A 141 7.00 -21.11 -6.94
CA ILE A 141 6.41 -22.43 -6.66
C ILE A 141 5.88 -23.07 -7.95
N CYS A 142 5.17 -22.30 -8.79
CA CYS A 142 4.68 -22.79 -10.07
C CYS A 142 5.83 -23.25 -10.98
N GLU A 143 6.92 -22.48 -11.03
CA GLU A 143 8.11 -22.82 -11.82
C GLU A 143 8.80 -24.10 -11.29
N LEU A 144 8.95 -24.22 -9.97
CA LEU A 144 9.53 -25.42 -9.35
C LEU A 144 8.68 -26.67 -9.60
N VAL A 145 7.35 -26.57 -9.50
CA VAL A 145 6.44 -27.68 -9.76
C VAL A 145 6.49 -28.10 -11.23
N ALA A 146 6.51 -27.14 -12.16
CA ALA A 146 6.62 -27.42 -13.59
C ALA A 146 7.95 -28.13 -13.92
N LEU A 147 9.07 -27.65 -13.37
CA LEU A 147 10.38 -28.28 -13.52
C LEU A 147 10.43 -29.69 -12.92
N LEU A 148 9.81 -29.89 -11.75
CA LEU A 148 9.73 -31.21 -11.11
C LEU A 148 8.92 -32.20 -11.95
N LEU A 149 7.75 -31.79 -12.46
CA LEU A 149 6.92 -32.63 -13.34
C LEU A 149 7.67 -32.98 -14.63
N PHE A 150 8.35 -32.02 -15.24
CA PHE A 150 9.18 -32.25 -16.43
C PHE A 150 10.32 -33.23 -16.16
N LEU A 151 11.01 -33.08 -15.03
CA LEU A 151 12.09 -33.98 -14.62
C LEU A 151 11.57 -35.41 -14.39
N VAL A 152 10.45 -35.56 -13.67
CA VAL A 152 9.80 -36.86 -13.44
C VAL A 152 9.40 -37.49 -14.76
N PHE A 153 8.80 -36.74 -15.68
CA PHE A 153 8.42 -37.23 -17.00
C PHE A 153 9.61 -37.79 -17.78
N VAL A 154 10.71 -37.03 -17.88
CA VAL A 154 11.93 -37.46 -18.59
C VAL A 154 12.58 -38.68 -17.93
N LEU A 155 12.63 -38.73 -16.61
CA LEU A 155 13.18 -39.87 -15.87
C LEU A 155 12.29 -41.10 -16.01
N CYS A 156 10.96 -40.94 -15.91
CA CYS A 156 10.00 -42.02 -16.13
C CYS A 156 10.08 -42.58 -17.54
N GLU A 157 10.20 -41.73 -18.57
CA GLU A 157 10.34 -42.18 -19.95
C GLU A 157 11.65 -42.96 -20.14
N LYS A 158 12.79 -42.41 -19.68
CA LYS A 158 14.09 -43.11 -19.77
C LYS A 158 14.11 -44.41 -18.98
N MET A 159 13.55 -44.44 -17.77
CA MET A 159 13.48 -45.64 -16.94
C MET A 159 12.48 -46.65 -17.49
N SER A 160 11.36 -46.21 -18.06
CA SER A 160 10.36 -47.07 -18.71
C SER A 160 10.94 -47.71 -19.97
N ILE A 161 11.62 -46.95 -20.83
CA ILE A 161 12.30 -47.48 -22.02
C ILE A 161 13.40 -48.46 -21.61
N LYS A 162 14.26 -48.11 -20.65
CA LYS A 162 15.30 -49.01 -20.14
C LYS A 162 14.72 -50.29 -19.54
N ASN A 163 13.71 -50.18 -18.67
CA ASN A 163 13.04 -51.33 -18.05
C ASN A 163 12.29 -52.19 -19.07
N TYR A 164 11.69 -51.58 -20.10
CA TYR A 164 11.05 -52.30 -21.20
C TYR A 164 12.07 -53.08 -22.02
N ILE A 165 13.20 -52.47 -22.39
CA ILE A 165 14.30 -53.14 -23.11
C ILE A 165 14.91 -54.25 -22.25
N LEU A 166 15.21 -53.99 -20.98
CA LEU A 166 15.71 -54.99 -20.02
C LEU A 166 14.74 -56.15 -19.84
N ARG A 167 13.43 -55.90 -19.66
CA ARG A 167 12.41 -56.95 -19.57
C ARG A 167 12.27 -57.73 -20.88
N LYS A 168 12.39 -57.08 -22.04
CA LYS A 168 12.32 -57.73 -23.35
C LYS A 168 13.57 -58.59 -23.63
N LEU A 169 14.75 -58.14 -23.20
CA LEU A 169 16.01 -58.92 -23.25
C LEU A 169 15.98 -60.09 -22.24
N ALA A 170 15.53 -59.85 -21.02
CA ALA A 170 15.47 -60.84 -19.95
C ALA A 170 14.31 -61.83 -20.11
N GLY A 171 13.28 -61.50 -20.91
CA GLY A 171 12.07 -62.28 -21.16
C GLY A 171 12.24 -63.59 -21.96
N GLY A 172 13.43 -64.18 -21.95
CA GLY A 172 13.62 -65.60 -22.28
C GLY A 172 13.64 -66.00 -23.76
N LYS A 173 13.50 -65.07 -24.72
CA LYS A 173 13.63 -65.40 -26.16
C LYS A 173 15.08 -65.62 -26.63
N LEU A 174 16.07 -65.14 -25.88
CA LEU A 174 17.48 -65.38 -26.19
C LEU A 174 17.86 -66.84 -25.91
N LEU A 175 17.35 -67.42 -24.81
CA LEU A 175 17.64 -68.81 -24.43
C LEU A 175 17.11 -69.81 -25.47
N SER A 176 15.92 -69.53 -26.03
CA SER A 176 15.33 -70.34 -27.09
C SER A 176 16.06 -70.18 -28.42
N ILE A 177 16.55 -68.99 -28.77
CA ILE A 177 17.40 -68.77 -29.96
C ILE A 177 18.78 -69.43 -29.79
N PHE A 178 19.39 -69.33 -28.61
CA PHE A 178 20.69 -69.97 -28.31
C PHE A 178 20.59 -71.49 -28.38
N ARG A 179 19.48 -72.07 -27.91
CA ARG A 179 19.18 -73.50 -27.98
C ARG A 179 18.89 -73.98 -29.41
N TYR A 180 18.40 -73.10 -30.29
CA TYR A 180 18.19 -73.39 -31.71
C TYR A 180 19.49 -73.28 -32.54
N LEU A 181 20.34 -72.29 -32.24
CA LEU A 181 21.59 -72.03 -32.97
C LEU A 181 22.74 -72.96 -32.55
N PHE A 182 22.77 -73.42 -31.30
CA PHE A 182 23.80 -74.33 -30.78
C PHE A 182 23.19 -75.61 -30.19
N PRO A 183 22.63 -76.53 -31.01
CA PRO A 183 22.01 -77.76 -30.53
C PRO A 183 23.01 -78.73 -29.86
N ARG A 184 24.32 -78.59 -30.14
CA ARG A 184 25.36 -79.56 -29.76
C ARG A 184 25.76 -79.55 -28.27
N MET A 185 25.28 -78.60 -27.46
CA MET A 185 25.61 -78.54 -26.01
C MET A 185 24.53 -79.13 -25.08
N ALA A 186 23.36 -79.52 -25.60
CA ALA A 186 22.26 -80.00 -24.76
C ALA A 186 22.35 -81.50 -24.38
N ASN A 187 23.21 -82.28 -25.04
CA ASN A 187 23.18 -83.75 -24.94
C ASN A 187 24.25 -84.36 -24.01
N THR A 188 25.06 -83.54 -23.32
CA THR A 188 26.17 -84.05 -22.49
C THR A 188 25.79 -84.32 -21.03
N VAL A 189 24.54 -84.08 -20.62
CA VAL A 189 24.08 -84.26 -19.22
C VAL A 189 23.15 -85.49 -19.04
N GLY A 190 22.68 -86.12 -20.12
CA GLY A 190 21.80 -87.30 -20.04
C GLY A 190 22.51 -88.66 -20.00
N GLY A 191 23.82 -88.72 -20.18
CA GLY A 191 24.57 -89.97 -20.38
C GLY A 191 25.31 -90.55 -19.17
N ILE A 192 25.19 -89.96 -17.97
CA ILE A 192 25.98 -90.37 -16.79
C ILE A 192 25.19 -91.30 -15.83
N ASN A 193 23.89 -91.54 -16.06
CA ASN A 193 23.07 -92.41 -15.20
C ASN A 193 22.39 -93.57 -15.96
N ALA A 194 23.17 -94.40 -16.65
CA ALA A 194 22.75 -95.75 -17.03
C ALA A 194 23.97 -96.67 -16.89
N ARG A 195 23.97 -97.45 -15.80
CA ARG A 195 24.80 -98.65 -15.66
C ARG A 195 24.27 -99.74 -16.58
#